data_AF-A0A355AW74-F1
#
_entry.id   AF-A0A355AW74-F1
#
_cell.length_a   1.000
_cell.length_b   1.000
_cell.length_c   1.000
_cell.angle_alpha   90.00
_cell.angle_beta   90.00
_cell.angle_gamma   90.00
#
_symmetry.space_group_name_H-M   'P 1'
#
loop_
_entity.id
_entity.type
_entity.pdbx_description
1 polymer ?
#
loop_
_entity_poly.entity_id
_entity_poly.type
_entity_poly.pdbx_seq_one_letter_code
_entity_poly.pdbx_strand_id
1 'polypeptide(L)'
;MRRKTGAGEVLYRAGYTFPETAKIIADLIAAGIRHVPPEVAPDRKAIIAFMQPWADLCCEIIDREGEERLRSLSFTHYTDPEAVRPGDPQKPVDYHRIAAGLHSYGFQEDPKRPGLFHVEIGTTLRHIYWNVLAHLRTVQRLKMRQGLPLVRDLPREGYLTLPEFYD
;
A
#
# COMPACT_ATOMS: atom_id res chain seq x y z
N MET A 1 -22.21 13.50 19.75
CA MET A 1 -20.98 12.75 20.10
C MET A 1 -20.08 12.69 18.86
N ARG A 2 -18.86 13.24 18.97
CA ARG A 2 -17.83 13.53 17.94
C ARG A 2 -18.08 12.99 16.51
N ARG A 3 -18.45 13.87 15.56
CA ARG A 3 -18.28 13.60 14.12
C ARG A 3 -16.78 13.56 13.85
N LYS A 4 -16.25 12.40 13.46
CA LYS A 4 -14.87 12.27 12.96
C LYS A 4 -14.81 13.06 11.66
N THR A 5 -14.21 14.24 11.70
CA THR A 5 -13.70 14.93 10.50
C THR A 5 -12.59 14.05 9.91
N GLY A 6 -12.98 13.09 9.08
CA GLY A 6 -12.05 12.21 8.37
C GLY A 6 -11.43 12.91 7.17
N ALA A 7 -10.28 12.40 6.69
CA ALA A 7 -9.62 12.89 5.47
C ALA A 7 -10.59 13.00 4.27
N GLY A 8 -11.58 12.10 4.18
CA GLY A 8 -12.61 12.14 3.14
C GLY A 8 -13.50 13.40 3.15
N GLU A 9 -13.81 13.97 4.32
CA GLU A 9 -14.65 15.18 4.42
C GLU A 9 -13.87 16.43 3.98
N VAL A 10 -12.57 16.48 4.29
CA VAL A 10 -11.66 17.55 3.83
C VAL A 10 -11.54 17.53 2.31
N LEU A 11 -11.36 16.34 1.73
CA LEU A 11 -11.24 16.19 0.28
C LEU A 11 -12.56 16.50 -0.45
N TYR A 12 -13.70 16.08 0.10
CA TYR A 12 -15.01 16.45 -0.44
C TYR A 12 -15.21 17.98 -0.48
N ARG A 13 -14.84 18.68 0.59
CA ARG A 13 -14.91 20.16 0.65
C ARG A 13 -13.94 20.85 -0.32
N ALA A 14 -12.84 20.18 -0.68
CA ALA A 14 -11.90 20.65 -1.70
C ALA A 14 -12.37 20.35 -3.14
N GLY A 15 -13.59 19.82 -3.32
CA GLY A 15 -14.18 19.54 -4.63
C GLY A 15 -13.86 18.15 -5.19
N TYR A 16 -13.24 17.28 -4.40
CA TYR A 16 -12.92 15.91 -4.84
C TYR A 16 -14.10 14.97 -4.57
N THR A 17 -14.54 14.25 -5.60
CA THR A 17 -15.58 13.22 -5.49
C THR A 17 -14.92 11.85 -5.45
N PHE A 18 -15.17 11.10 -4.38
CA PHE A 18 -14.88 9.67 -4.30
C PHE A 18 -16.22 8.96 -4.38
N PRO A 19 -16.64 8.44 -5.55
CA PRO A 19 -17.90 7.70 -5.63
C PRO A 19 -17.87 6.51 -4.67
N GLU A 20 -19.03 6.16 -4.09
CA GLU A 20 -19.16 4.91 -3.34
C GLU A 20 -18.98 3.73 -4.31
N THR A 21 -17.74 3.29 -4.45
CA THR A 21 -17.32 2.31 -5.45
C THR A 21 -17.37 0.89 -4.93
N ALA A 22 -17.48 0.68 -3.61
CA ALA A 22 -17.41 -0.65 -3.01
C ALA A 22 -18.44 -1.62 -3.60
N LYS A 23 -19.71 -1.19 -3.72
CA LYS A 23 -20.78 -2.01 -4.33
C LYS A 23 -20.52 -2.23 -5.81
N ILE A 24 -20.19 -1.18 -6.55
CA ILE A 24 -19.94 -1.26 -8.00
C ILE A 24 -18.76 -2.19 -8.29
N ILE A 25 -17.67 -2.08 -7.54
CA ILE A 25 -16.50 -2.95 -7.67
C ILE A 25 -16.88 -4.40 -7.34
N ALA A 26 -17.66 -4.63 -6.28
CA ALA A 26 -18.13 -5.98 -5.93
C ALA A 26 -18.99 -6.59 -7.06
N ASP A 27 -19.91 -5.81 -7.63
CA ASP A 27 -20.76 -6.24 -8.74
C ASP A 27 -19.93 -6.54 -10.01
N LEU A 28 -18.93 -5.71 -10.32
CA LEU A 28 -17.99 -5.94 -11.44
C LEU A 28 -17.18 -7.23 -11.23
N ILE A 29 -16.65 -7.46 -10.02
CA ILE A 29 -15.91 -8.68 -9.68
C ILE A 29 -16.83 -9.91 -9.83
N ALA A 30 -18.07 -9.84 -9.32
CA ALA A 30 -19.05 -10.92 -9.43
C ALA A 30 -19.41 -11.23 -10.90
N ALA A 31 -19.41 -10.21 -11.75
CA ALA A 31 -19.62 -10.34 -13.20
C ALA A 31 -18.37 -10.81 -13.97
N GLY A 32 -17.23 -11.07 -13.29
CA GLY A 32 -15.97 -11.44 -13.93
C GLY A 32 -15.28 -10.29 -14.66
N ILE A 33 -15.75 -9.05 -14.50
CA ILE A 33 -15.19 -7.86 -15.11
C ILE A 33 -13.99 -7.40 -14.29
N ARG A 34 -12.80 -7.43 -14.91
CA ARG A 34 -11.54 -7.06 -14.24
C ARG A 34 -11.17 -5.58 -14.40
N HIS A 35 -11.91 -4.82 -15.19
CA HIS A 35 -11.59 -3.42 -15.48
C HIS A 35 -12.63 -2.53 -14.84
N VAL A 36 -12.17 -1.63 -13.97
CA VAL A 36 -13.01 -0.62 -13.34
C VAL A 36 -13.32 0.43 -14.40
N PRO A 37 -14.60 0.68 -14.73
CA PRO A 37 -14.98 1.72 -15.69
C PRO A 37 -14.42 3.09 -15.29
N PRO A 38 -13.95 3.92 -16.24
CA PRO A 38 -13.40 5.23 -15.94
C PRO A 38 -14.35 6.13 -15.14
N GLU A 39 -15.66 5.95 -15.31
CA GLU A 39 -16.71 6.75 -14.68
C GLU A 39 -16.81 6.52 -13.17
N VAL A 40 -16.25 5.41 -12.69
CA VAL A 40 -16.24 5.05 -11.26
C VAL A 40 -14.83 5.07 -10.69
N ALA A 41 -13.81 5.33 -11.51
CA ALA A 41 -12.46 5.57 -11.04
C ALA A 41 -12.35 7.00 -10.49
N PRO A 42 -11.69 7.22 -9.32
CA PRO A 42 -11.41 8.57 -8.85
C PRO A 42 -10.56 9.32 -9.87
N ASP A 43 -10.85 10.62 -10.09
CA ASP A 43 -10.02 11.44 -10.98
C ASP A 43 -8.57 11.49 -10.49
N ARG A 44 -7.63 11.61 -11.43
CA ARG A 44 -6.18 11.68 -11.15
C ARG A 44 -5.87 12.74 -10.09
N LYS A 45 -6.50 13.91 -10.12
CA LYS A 45 -6.24 14.98 -9.15
C LYS A 45 -6.68 14.57 -7.74
N ALA A 46 -7.80 13.85 -7.63
CA ALA A 46 -8.29 13.34 -6.34
C ALA A 46 -7.34 12.30 -5.74
N ILE A 47 -6.81 11.38 -6.57
CA ILE A 47 -5.83 10.38 -6.12
C ILE A 47 -4.55 11.06 -5.63
N ILE A 48 -4.03 12.04 -6.39
CA ILE A 48 -2.83 12.78 -6.00
C ILE A 48 -3.09 13.55 -4.70
N ALA A 49 -4.20 14.29 -4.59
CA ALA A 49 -4.54 15.05 -3.40
C ALA A 49 -4.74 14.17 -2.15
N PHE A 50 -5.22 12.93 -2.33
CA PHE A 50 -5.32 11.96 -1.24
C PHE A 50 -3.96 11.41 -0.81
N MET A 51 -3.07 11.10 -1.76
CA MET A 51 -1.78 10.47 -1.48
C MET A 51 -0.70 11.47 -1.04
N GLN A 52 -0.75 12.71 -1.53
CA GLN A 52 0.30 13.72 -1.30
C GLN A 52 0.57 13.98 0.19
N PRO A 53 -0.44 14.19 1.06
CA PRO A 53 -0.18 14.45 2.48
C PRO A 53 0.54 13.30 3.20
N TRP A 54 0.31 12.05 2.78
CA TRP A 54 0.99 10.88 3.34
C TRP A 54 2.43 10.80 2.87
N ALA A 55 2.68 11.09 1.60
CA ALA A 55 4.04 11.18 1.06
C ALA A 55 4.82 12.32 1.74
N ASP A 56 4.21 13.49 1.90
CA ASP A 56 4.81 14.65 2.57
C ASP A 56 5.16 14.33 4.03
N LEU A 57 4.26 13.65 4.76
CA LEU A 57 4.53 13.22 6.12
C LEU A 57 5.72 12.24 6.19
N CYS A 58 5.81 11.29 5.25
CA CYS A 58 6.96 10.38 5.20
C CYS A 58 8.26 11.15 4.95
N CYS A 59 8.26 12.12 4.02
CA CYS A 59 9.42 12.95 3.73
C CYS A 59 9.81 13.79 4.96
N GLU A 60 8.85 14.42 5.64
CA GLU A 60 9.09 15.22 6.84
C GLU A 60 9.74 14.41 7.96
N ILE A 61 9.33 13.14 8.15
CA ILE A 61 9.93 12.24 9.13
C ILE A 61 11.38 11.92 8.74
N ILE A 62 11.64 11.60 7.46
CA ILE A 62 12.98 11.26 6.98
C ILE A 62 13.92 12.46 7.07
N ASP A 63 13.45 13.66 6.75
CA ASP A 63 14.26 14.88 6.74
C ASP A 63 14.61 15.36 8.16
N ARG A 64 13.73 15.08 9.14
CA ARG A 64 13.95 15.48 10.54
C ARG A 64 14.72 14.47 11.36
N GLU A 65 14.49 13.18 11.14
CA GLU A 65 14.99 12.13 12.01
C GLU A 65 16.25 11.48 11.44
N GLY A 66 17.29 11.38 12.26
CA GLY A 66 18.48 10.61 11.93
C GLY A 66 18.20 9.10 11.87
N GLU A 67 19.03 8.35 11.15
CA GLU A 67 18.88 6.91 10.98
C GLU A 67 18.83 6.14 12.32
N GLU A 68 19.67 6.51 13.28
CA GLU A 68 19.67 5.93 14.63
C GLU A 68 18.30 6.10 15.31
N ARG A 69 17.71 7.30 15.19
CA ARG A 69 16.44 7.62 15.81
C ARG A 69 15.30 6.83 15.16
N LEU A 70 15.29 6.73 13.83
CA LEU A 70 14.32 5.93 13.07
C LEU A 70 14.37 4.44 13.39
N ARG A 71 15.56 3.90 13.73
CA ARG A 71 15.75 2.52 14.18
C ARG A 71 15.35 2.32 15.65
N SER A 72 15.50 3.35 16.49
CA SER A 72 15.14 3.29 17.91
C SER A 72 13.62 3.28 18.17
N LEU A 73 12.83 3.81 17.23
CA LEU A 73 11.38 3.84 17.32
C LEU A 73 10.77 2.60 16.66
N SER A 74 9.94 1.88 17.40
CA SER A 74 9.25 0.70 16.91
C SER A 74 7.82 0.61 17.45
N PHE A 75 7.01 -0.19 16.76
CA PHE A 75 5.69 -0.57 17.20
C PHE A 75 5.44 -2.05 16.93
N THR A 76 4.44 -2.58 17.62
CA THR A 76 3.93 -3.93 17.36
C THR A 76 2.59 -3.87 16.67
N HIS A 77 2.34 -4.77 15.72
CA HIS A 77 1.00 -5.01 15.19
C HIS A 77 0.71 -6.51 15.15
N TYR A 78 -0.55 -6.88 15.34
CA TYR A 78 -1.00 -8.27 15.31
C TYR A 78 -1.87 -8.51 14.08
N THR A 79 -1.54 -9.57 13.35
CA THR A 79 -2.35 -10.11 12.26
C THR A 79 -2.72 -11.55 12.62
N ASP A 80 -4.02 -11.83 12.68
CA ASP A 80 -4.51 -13.17 13.01
C ASP A 80 -3.98 -14.23 12.01
N PRO A 81 -3.20 -15.23 12.48
CA PRO A 81 -2.65 -16.27 11.62
C PRO A 81 -3.70 -17.18 10.96
N GLU A 82 -4.91 -17.20 11.48
CA GLU A 82 -6.01 -18.00 10.94
C GLU A 82 -7.02 -17.18 10.12
N ALA A 83 -6.81 -15.87 10.01
CA ALA A 83 -7.65 -15.05 9.16
C ALA A 83 -7.54 -15.50 7.70
N VAL A 84 -8.69 -15.54 7.04
CA VAL A 84 -8.81 -15.78 5.60
C VAL A 84 -9.62 -14.65 4.98
N ARG A 85 -9.26 -14.23 3.78
CA ARG A 85 -10.04 -13.25 3.00
C ARG A 85 -10.79 -13.99 1.90
N PRO A 86 -12.10 -13.75 1.72
CA PRO A 86 -12.84 -14.35 0.62
C PRO A 86 -12.18 -14.05 -0.73
N GLY A 87 -11.88 -15.10 -1.49
CA GLY A 87 -11.28 -14.99 -2.83
C GLY A 87 -9.76 -14.73 -2.86
N ASP A 88 -9.10 -14.62 -1.71
CA ASP A 88 -7.64 -14.54 -1.62
C ASP A 88 -7.08 -15.93 -1.27
N PRO A 89 -6.25 -16.55 -2.14
CA PRO A 89 -5.66 -17.85 -1.84
C PRO A 89 -4.61 -17.78 -0.72
N GLN A 90 -4.15 -16.58 -0.35
CA GLN A 90 -3.11 -16.36 0.64
C GLN A 90 -3.69 -15.78 1.93
N LYS A 91 -3.20 -16.25 3.09
CA LYS A 91 -3.62 -15.69 4.38
C LYS A 91 -3.02 -14.28 4.55
N PRO A 92 -3.72 -13.34 5.21
CA PRO A 92 -3.20 -12.00 5.49
C PRO A 92 -1.85 -11.99 6.21
N VAL A 93 -1.62 -12.96 7.10
CA VAL A 93 -0.35 -13.09 7.82
C VAL A 93 0.83 -13.41 6.90
N ASP A 94 0.60 -14.14 5.80
CA ASP A 94 1.68 -14.56 4.90
C ASP A 94 2.23 -13.38 4.10
N TYR A 95 1.40 -12.39 3.76
CA TYR A 95 1.88 -11.14 3.17
C TYR A 95 2.83 -10.40 4.13
N HIS A 96 2.55 -10.40 5.43
CA HIS A 96 3.45 -9.79 6.43
C HIS A 96 4.74 -10.59 6.61
N ARG A 97 4.68 -11.92 6.49
CA ARG A 97 5.89 -12.78 6.51
C ARG A 97 6.77 -12.58 5.28
N ILE A 98 6.17 -12.43 4.09
CA ILE A 98 6.90 -12.04 2.88
C ILE A 98 7.58 -10.69 3.10
N ALA A 99 6.83 -9.70 3.59
CA ALA A 99 7.38 -8.38 3.89
C ALA A 99 8.56 -8.45 4.87
N ALA A 100 8.40 -9.18 5.99
CA ALA A 100 9.46 -9.39 6.97
C ALA A 100 10.68 -10.08 6.34
N GLY A 101 10.48 -11.09 5.50
CA GLY A 101 11.56 -11.81 4.81
C GLY A 101 12.34 -10.96 3.79
N LEU A 102 11.71 -9.93 3.22
CA LEU A 102 12.37 -8.98 2.32
C LEU A 102 13.21 -7.93 3.06
N HIS A 103 12.96 -7.71 4.35
CA HIS A 103 13.71 -6.79 5.17
C HIS A 103 14.83 -7.52 5.92
N SER A 104 16.08 -7.11 5.73
CA SER A 104 17.23 -7.66 6.47
C SER A 104 17.21 -7.34 7.97
N TYR A 105 16.43 -6.34 8.40
CA TYR A 105 16.24 -5.95 9.80
C TYR A 105 14.95 -5.11 9.96
N GLY A 106 14.54 -4.92 11.22
CA GLY A 106 13.52 -3.94 11.59
C GLY A 106 12.08 -4.30 11.21
N PHE A 107 11.83 -5.52 10.72
CA PHE A 107 10.50 -6.11 10.58
C PHE A 107 10.61 -7.62 10.83
N GLN A 108 10.12 -8.07 11.99
CA GLN A 108 10.24 -9.48 12.40
C GLN A 108 8.96 -9.95 13.09
N GLU A 109 8.57 -11.20 12.82
CA GLU A 109 7.52 -11.89 13.59
C GLU A 109 8.07 -12.30 14.95
N ASP A 110 7.28 -12.15 16.01
CA ASP A 110 7.62 -12.58 17.35
C ASP A 110 7.71 -14.11 17.40
N PRO A 111 8.86 -14.69 17.80
CA PRO A 111 9.05 -16.15 17.77
C PRO A 111 8.17 -16.89 18.78
N LYS A 112 7.62 -16.20 19.79
CA LYS A 112 6.75 -16.78 20.81
C LYS A 112 5.27 -16.51 20.55
N ARG A 113 4.95 -15.57 19.66
CA ARG A 113 3.57 -15.17 19.39
C ARG A 113 3.35 -14.99 17.88
N PRO A 114 3.01 -16.08 17.17
CA PRO A 114 2.69 -16.03 15.75
C PRO A 114 1.65 -14.95 15.44
N GLY A 115 1.88 -14.21 14.36
CA GLY A 115 1.06 -13.09 13.93
C GLY A 115 1.37 -11.76 14.62
N LEU A 116 2.14 -11.72 15.72
CA LEU A 116 2.64 -10.47 16.28
C LEU A 116 3.94 -10.08 15.58
N PHE A 117 4.01 -8.87 15.03
CA PHE A 117 5.20 -8.37 14.35
C PHE A 117 5.74 -7.12 15.04
N HIS A 118 7.07 -7.06 15.18
CA HIS A 118 7.83 -5.90 15.66
C HIS A 118 8.39 -5.16 14.45
N VAL A 119 8.09 -3.86 14.33
CA VAL A 119 8.47 -3.07 13.17
C VAL A 119 9.08 -1.73 13.59
N GLU A 120 10.26 -1.42 13.08
CA GLU A 120 10.91 -0.11 13.21
C GLU A 120 10.23 0.93 12.31
N ILE A 121 10.21 2.19 12.74
CA ILE A 121 9.67 3.29 11.93
C ILE A 121 10.46 3.45 10.63
N GLY A 122 11.79 3.41 10.69
CA GLY A 122 12.63 3.45 9.48
C GLY A 122 12.30 2.32 8.49
N THR A 123 12.02 1.13 9.01
CA THR A 123 11.62 -0.01 8.18
C THR A 123 10.22 0.18 7.59
N THR A 124 9.30 0.78 8.33
CA THR A 124 7.96 1.12 7.83
C THR A 124 8.02 2.11 6.67
N LEU A 125 8.87 3.14 6.75
CA LEU A 125 9.04 4.12 5.66
C LEU A 125 9.62 3.47 4.39
N ARG A 126 10.63 2.62 4.55
CA ARG A 126 11.17 1.80 3.45
C ARG A 126 10.12 0.85 2.88
N HIS A 127 9.29 0.25 3.74
CA HIS A 127 8.20 -0.62 3.32
C HIS A 127 7.13 0.12 2.50
N ILE A 128 6.77 1.35 2.88
CA ILE A 128 5.88 2.22 2.11
C ILE A 128 6.48 2.49 0.73
N TYR A 129 7.76 2.84 0.67
CA TYR A 129 8.47 3.04 -0.61
C TYR A 129 8.38 1.81 -1.52
N TRP A 130 8.64 0.61 -0.99
CA TRP A 130 8.54 -0.64 -1.76
C TRP A 130 7.11 -0.96 -2.23
N ASN A 131 6.09 -0.68 -1.43
CA ASN A 131 4.69 -0.82 -1.87
C ASN A 131 4.35 0.12 -3.04
N VAL A 132 4.82 1.37 -2.96
CA VAL A 132 4.62 2.35 -4.05
C VAL A 132 5.31 1.87 -5.34
N LEU A 133 6.52 1.31 -5.26
CA LEU A 133 7.18 0.70 -6.42
C LEU A 133 6.37 -0.45 -7.04
N ALA A 134 5.80 -1.34 -6.22
CA ALA A 134 4.95 -2.43 -6.69
C ALA A 134 3.68 -1.93 -7.41
N HIS A 135 3.05 -0.88 -6.88
CA HIS A 135 1.91 -0.23 -7.54
C HIS A 135 2.31 0.45 -8.85
N LEU A 136 3.44 1.16 -8.89
CA LEU A 136 3.97 1.75 -10.12
C LEU A 136 4.25 0.68 -11.17
N ARG A 137 4.80 -0.48 -10.77
CA ARG A 137 5.04 -1.59 -11.70
C ARG A 137 3.73 -2.16 -12.25
N THR A 138 2.69 -2.25 -11.44
CA THR A 138 1.35 -2.62 -11.90
C THR A 138 0.84 -1.64 -12.97
N VAL A 139 1.00 -0.33 -12.75
CA VAL A 139 0.66 0.68 -13.76
C VAL A 139 1.47 0.50 -15.04
N GLN A 140 2.77 0.23 -14.95
CA GLN A 140 3.61 -0.03 -16.13
C GLN A 140 3.12 -1.24 -16.93
N ARG A 141 2.78 -2.35 -16.27
CA ARG A 141 2.26 -3.55 -16.92
C ARG A 141 0.94 -3.27 -17.66
N LEU A 142 0.06 -2.47 -17.05
CA LEU A 142 -1.18 -2.01 -17.71
C LEU A 142 -0.89 -1.15 -18.95
N LYS A 143 0.03 -0.19 -18.84
CA LYS A 143 0.46 0.64 -19.97
C LYS A 143 1.04 -0.19 -21.11
N MET A 144 1.90 -1.17 -20.80
CA MET A 144 2.48 -2.08 -21.79
C MET A 144 1.40 -2.87 -22.54
N ARG A 145 0.38 -3.40 -21.83
CA ARG A 145 -0.74 -4.10 -22.45
C ARG A 145 -1.59 -3.21 -23.37
N GLN A 146 -1.55 -1.89 -23.16
CA GLN A 146 -2.23 -0.90 -23.99
C GLN A 146 -1.33 -0.32 -25.10
N GLY A 147 -0.09 -0.80 -25.24
CA GLY A 147 0.87 -0.24 -26.20
C GLY A 147 1.37 1.17 -25.84
N LEU A 148 1.18 1.60 -24.58
CA LEU A 148 1.61 2.91 -24.12
C LEU A 148 3.06 2.88 -23.62
N PRO A 149 3.85 3.95 -23.86
CA PRO A 149 5.24 4.00 -23.45
C PRO A 149 5.40 4.05 -21.92
N LEU A 150 6.46 3.42 -21.43
CA LEU A 150 6.92 3.56 -20.06
C LEU A 150 7.69 4.88 -19.91
N VAL A 151 7.62 5.48 -18.72
CA VAL A 151 8.22 6.80 -18.45
C VAL A 151 9.61 6.67 -17.83
N ARG A 152 9.86 5.60 -17.06
CA ARG A 152 11.11 5.36 -16.35
C ARG A 152 11.24 3.88 -16.00
N ASP A 153 12.46 3.40 -15.86
CA ASP A 153 12.72 2.11 -15.23
C ASP A 153 12.50 2.22 -13.72
N LEU A 154 12.09 1.10 -13.10
CA LEU A 154 11.91 0.99 -11.65
C LEU A 154 13.09 0.21 -11.06
N PRO A 155 13.62 0.63 -9.89
CA PRO A 155 14.64 -0.14 -9.20
C PRO A 155 14.08 -1.51 -8.77
N ARG A 156 14.92 -2.55 -8.86
CA ARG A 156 14.53 -3.93 -8.54
C ARG A 156 14.79 -4.23 -7.06
N GLU A 157 13.99 -3.61 -6.20
CA GLU A 157 14.12 -3.65 -4.74
C GLU A 157 12.82 -4.06 -4.06
N GLY A 158 12.94 -4.58 -2.83
CA GLY A 158 11.79 -5.01 -2.03
C GLY A 158 10.91 -6.01 -2.78
N TYR A 159 9.62 -5.74 -2.85
CA TYR A 159 8.66 -6.57 -3.59
C TYR A 159 9.05 -6.81 -5.05
N LEU A 160 9.67 -5.82 -5.73
CA LEU A 160 10.05 -5.96 -7.14
C LEU A 160 11.20 -6.96 -7.38
N THR A 161 11.82 -7.48 -6.31
CA THR A 161 12.75 -8.61 -6.42
C THR A 161 12.03 -9.94 -6.66
N LEU A 162 10.75 -10.03 -6.31
CA LEU A 162 9.95 -11.24 -6.46
C LEU A 162 9.23 -11.24 -7.82
N PRO A 163 9.26 -12.37 -8.57
CA PRO A 163 8.65 -12.47 -9.89
C PRO A 163 7.17 -12.04 -9.94
N GLU A 164 6.37 -12.42 -8.94
CA GLU A 164 4.93 -12.14 -8.88
C GLU A 164 4.57 -10.65 -8.86
N PHE A 165 5.47 -9.79 -8.38
CA PHE A 165 5.28 -8.34 -8.35
C PHE A 165 5.97 -7.63 -9.51
N TYR A 166 6.88 -8.29 -10.23
CA TYR A 166 7.64 -7.70 -11.33
C TYR A 166 7.13 -8.10 -12.71
N ASP A 167 6.83 -9.38 -12.95
CA ASP A 167 6.53 -9.93 -14.27
C ASP A 167 5.05 -9.72 -14.66
#